data_AF-A0A2L0VTY9-F1
#
_entry.id   AF-A0A2L0VTY9-F1
#
_cell.length_a   1.000
_cell.length_b   1.000
_cell.length_c   1.000
_cell.angle_alpha   90.00
_cell.angle_beta   90.00
_cell.angle_gamma   90.00
#
_symmetry.space_group_name_H-M   'P 1'
#
loop_
_entity.id
_entity.type
_entity.pdbx_description
1 polymer ?
#
loop_
_entity_poly.entity_id
_entity_poly.type
_entity_poly.pdbx_seq_one_letter_code
_entity_poly.pdbx_strand_id
1 'polypeptide(L)'
;METVYDWVTVAVFVGLAVLFLQRSSEEVPRDKIYHYLPPAVGCAVSNYLGNEGYMVPAVVVIVAVMAYIFHFLKPFAAPDEKIG
;
A
#
# COMPACT_ATOMS: atom_id res chain seq x y z
N MET A 1 18.25 3.70 -2.79
CA MET A 1 18.22 2.38 -2.14
C MET A 1 19.45 2.27 -1.27
N GLU A 2 19.57 3.19 -0.31
CA GLU A 2 20.70 3.29 0.61
C GLU A 2 20.28 3.02 2.06
N THR A 3 19.01 3.24 2.39
CA THR A 3 18.50 3.11 3.77
C THR A 3 17.52 1.95 3.92
N VAL A 4 17.33 1.47 5.15
CA VAL A 4 16.29 0.47 5.46
C VAL A 4 14.89 0.97 5.06
N TYR A 5 14.65 2.29 5.13
CA TYR A 5 13.39 2.90 4.73
C TYR A 5 13.14 2.77 3.22
N ASP A 6 14.17 2.94 2.39
CA ASP A 6 14.05 2.72 0.95
C ASP A 6 13.57 1.28 0.66
N TRP A 7 14.20 0.29 1.29
CA TRP A 7 13.85 -1.13 1.07
C TRP A 7 12.44 -1.46 1.57
N VAL A 8 12.05 -0.95 2.74
CA VAL A 8 10.73 -1.20 3.32
C VAL A 8 9.64 -0.53 2.50
N THR A 9 9.79 0.76 2.18
CA THR A 9 8.77 1.50 1.44
C THR A 9 8.62 0.99 0.00
N VAL A 10 9.72 0.61 -0.65
CA VAL A 10 9.67 -0.04 -1.97
C VAL A 10 8.99 -1.40 -1.90
N ALA A 11 9.29 -2.24 -0.90
CA ALA A 11 8.62 -3.54 -0.75
C ALA A 11 7.11 -3.39 -0.58
N VAL A 12 6.67 -2.44 0.27
CA VAL A 12 5.24 -2.15 0.47
C VAL A 12 4.61 -1.61 -0.81
N PHE A 13 5.28 -0.69 -1.51
CA PHE A 13 4.79 -0.12 -2.77
C PHE A 13 4.67 -1.17 -3.88
N VAL A 14 5.67 -2.05 -4.02
CA VAL A 14 5.63 -3.14 -4.99
C VAL A 14 4.51 -4.12 -4.64
N GLY A 15 4.33 -4.47 -3.36
CA GLY A 15 3.22 -5.30 -2.92
C GLY A 15 1.85 -4.68 -3.27
N LEU A 16 1.71 -3.37 -3.05
CA LEU A 16 0.53 -2.60 -3.43
C LEU A 16 0.29 -2.62 -4.96
N ALA A 17 1.34 -2.41 -5.75
CA ALA A 17 1.27 -2.43 -7.22
C ALA A 17 0.88 -3.82 -7.75
N VAL A 18 1.45 -4.89 -7.18
CA VAL A 18 1.09 -6.27 -7.52
C VAL A 18 -0.38 -6.54 -7.17
N LEU A 19 -0.84 -6.14 -5.98
CA LEU A 19 -2.24 -6.28 -5.58
C LEU A 19 -3.19 -5.56 -6.55
N PHE A 20 -2.83 -4.34 -6.94
CA PHE A 20 -3.59 -3.56 -7.92
C PHE A 20 -3.68 -4.28 -9.27
N LEU A 21 -2.54 -4.76 -9.79
CA LEU A 21 -2.49 -5.45 -11.08
C LEU A 21 -3.28 -6.76 -11.07
N GLN A 22 -3.19 -7.53 -9.98
CA GLN A 22 -3.97 -8.75 -9.78
C GLN A 22 -5.47 -8.44 -9.83
N ARG A 23 -5.94 -7.46 -9.07
CA ARG A 23 -7.37 -7.09 -9.00
C ARG A 23 -7.89 -6.37 -10.23
N SER A 24 -7.04 -5.64 -10.93
CA SER A 24 -7.39 -5.02 -12.21
C SER A 24 -7.56 -6.04 -13.34
N SER A 25 -7.06 -7.26 -13.14
CA SER A 25 -7.18 -8.37 -14.09
C SER A 25 -8.35 -9.30 -13.77
N GLU A 26 -9.12 -9.03 -12.70
CA GLU A 26 -10.35 -9.75 -12.37
C GLU A 26 -11.49 -9.36 -13.34
N GLU A 27 -12.41 -10.29 -13.63
CA GLU A 27 -13.53 -10.07 -14.55
C GLU A 27 -14.43 -8.89 -14.13
N VAL A 28 -14.60 -8.73 -12.81
CA VAL A 28 -15.28 -7.59 -12.20
C VAL A 28 -14.25 -6.83 -11.36
N PRO A 29 -13.88 -5.59 -11.75
CA PRO A 29 -12.91 -4.81 -11.00
C PRO A 29 -13.39 -4.58 -9.57
N ARG A 30 -12.68 -5.20 -8.62
CA ARG A 30 -13.04 -5.16 -7.19
C ARG A 30 -12.82 -3.79 -6.55
N ASP A 31 -11.83 -3.04 -7.06
CA ASP A 31 -11.45 -1.73 -6.55
C ASP A 31 -11.29 -0.70 -7.65
N LYS A 32 -11.45 0.57 -7.27
CA LYS A 32 -11.09 1.71 -8.12
C LYS A 32 -9.61 2.04 -7.91
N ILE A 33 -8.95 2.49 -8.98
CA ILE A 33 -7.55 2.93 -8.95
C ILE A 33 -7.25 3.97 -7.84
N TYR A 34 -8.21 4.85 -7.54
CA TYR A 34 -8.05 5.87 -6.51
C TYR A 34 -7.90 5.31 -5.10
N HIS A 35 -8.31 4.07 -4.82
CA HIS A 35 -8.05 3.42 -3.52
C HIS A 35 -6.57 3.10 -3.29
N TYR A 36 -5.78 3.01 -4.37
CA TYR A 36 -4.35 2.72 -4.32
C TYR A 36 -3.49 3.99 -4.24
N LEU A 37 -4.07 5.17 -4.53
CA LEU A 37 -3.34 6.43 -4.48
C LEU A 37 -2.91 6.83 -3.05
N PRO A 38 -3.79 6.78 -2.01
CA PRO A 38 -3.36 7.09 -0.65
C PRO A 38 -2.19 6.24 -0.13
N PRO A 39 -2.19 4.90 -0.25
CA PRO A 39 -1.06 4.09 0.20
C PRO A 39 0.21 4.31 -0.64
N ALA A 40 0.08 4.58 -1.95
CA ALA A 40 1.21 4.95 -2.81
C ALA A 40 1.88 6.26 -2.35
N VAL A 41 1.08 7.30 -2.12
CA VAL A 41 1.57 8.59 -1.59
C VAL A 41 2.17 8.42 -0.20
N GLY A 42 1.53 7.62 0.66
CA GLY A 42 2.05 7.33 1.99
C GLY A 42 3.42 6.64 1.97
N CYS A 43 3.66 5.72 1.03
CA CYS A 43 4.99 5.11 0.85
C CYS A 43 6.04 6.16 0.47
N ALA A 44 5.72 7.05 -0.47
CA ALA A 44 6.62 8.11 -0.90
C ALA A 44 6.95 9.09 0.24
N VAL A 45 5.93 9.51 1.00
CA VAL A 45 6.08 10.41 2.16
C VAL A 45 6.91 9.74 3.26
N SER A 46 6.60 8.49 3.60
CA SER A 46 7.37 7.73 4.58
C SER A 46 8.84 7.59 4.17
N ASN A 47 9.12 7.39 2.88
CA ASN A 47 10.49 7.25 2.40
C ASN A 47 11.26 8.56 2.55
N TYR A 48 10.65 9.67 2.14
CA TYR A 48 11.24 11.00 2.28
C TYR A 48 11.55 11.32 3.75
N LEU A 49 10.58 11.12 4.65
CA LEU A 49 10.76 11.37 6.09
C LEU A 49 11.87 10.48 6.69
N GLY A 50 11.94 9.21 6.30
CA GLY A 50 12.97 8.28 6.77
C GLY A 50 14.38 8.71 6.33
N ASN A 51 14.52 9.14 5.08
CA ASN A 51 15.80 9.59 4.53
C ASN A 51 16.26 10.95 5.08
N GLU A 52 15.33 11.83 5.48
CA GLU A 52 15.63 13.09 6.19
C GLU A 52 15.92 12.88 7.70
N GLY A 53 15.87 11.64 8.20
CA GLY A 53 16.16 11.32 9.60
C GLY A 53 14.97 11.46 10.56
N TYR A 54 13.77 11.77 10.05
CA TYR A 54 12.52 11.81 10.84
C TYR A 54 11.98 10.39 11.11
N MET A 55 12.68 9.67 11.96
CA MET A 55 12.45 8.26 12.26
C MET A 55 11.03 7.96 12.75
N VAL A 56 10.56 8.70 13.77
CA VAL A 56 9.23 8.47 14.37
C VAL A 56 8.11 8.78 13.38
N PRO A 57 8.08 9.95 12.71
CA PRO A 57 7.08 10.23 11.67
C PRO A 57 7.06 9.20 10.53
N ALA A 58 8.23 8.77 10.05
CA ALA A 58 8.31 7.77 8.98
C ALA A 58 7.65 6.44 9.39
N VAL A 59 7.96 5.96 10.60
CA VAL A 59 7.35 4.73 11.14
C VAL A 59 5.83 4.89 11.32
N VAL A 60 5.36 6.04 11.78
CA VAL A 60 3.92 6.29 11.92
C VAL A 60 3.22 6.25 10.56
N VAL A 61 3.81 6.86 9.52
CA VAL A 61 3.23 6.87 8.17
C VAL A 61 3.21 5.47 7.58
N ILE A 62 4.30 4.69 7.66
CA ILE A 62 4.31 3.33 7.10
C ILE A 62 3.30 2.41 7.81
N VAL A 63 3.14 2.54 9.13
CA VAL A 63 2.13 1.79 9.90
C VAL A 63 0.72 2.18 9.46
N ALA A 64 0.46 3.47 9.26
CA ALA A 64 -0.84 3.94 8.76
C ALA A 64 -1.15 3.42 7.35
N VAL A 65 -0.16 3.40 6.45
CA VAL A 65 -0.28 2.81 5.11
C VAL A 65 -0.63 1.32 5.21
N MET A 66 0.09 0.57 6.05
CA MET A 66 -0.19 -0.84 6.26
C MET A 66 -1.61 -1.05 6.81
N ALA A 67 -2.00 -0.30 7.84
CA ALA A 67 -3.36 -0.36 8.39
C ALA A 67 -4.43 -0.10 7.33
N TYR A 68 -4.23 0.88 6.45
CA TYR A 68 -5.13 1.15 5.33
C TYR A 68 -5.20 -0.03 4.36
N ILE A 69 -4.07 -0.58 3.95
CA ILE A 69 -4.02 -1.74 3.04
C ILE A 69 -4.78 -2.93 3.65
N PHE A 70 -4.51 -3.27 4.90
CA PHE A 70 -5.13 -4.43 5.55
C PHE A 70 -6.62 -4.24 5.85
N HIS A 71 -7.04 -3.03 6.23
CA HIS A 71 -8.42 -2.78 6.63
C HIS A 71 -9.34 -2.41 5.45
N PHE A 72 -8.83 -1.60 4.51
CA PHE A 72 -9.61 -1.07 3.40
C PHE A 72 -9.45 -1.93 2.14
N LEU A 73 -8.21 -2.20 1.70
CA LEU A 73 -7.98 -3.04 0.52
C LEU A 73 -8.17 -4.53 0.84
N LYS A 74 -7.91 -4.98 2.07
CA LYS A 74 -8.12 -6.38 2.50
C LYS A 74 -7.48 -7.39 1.51
N PRO A 75 -6.14 -7.39 1.35
CA PRO A 75 -5.45 -8.19 0.33
C PRO A 75 -5.76 -9.69 0.40
N PHE A 76 -6.06 -10.22 1.59
CA PHE A 76 -6.30 -11.64 1.83
C PHE A 76 -7.78 -12.02 1.93
N ALA A 77 -8.70 -11.08 1.73
CA ALA A 77 -10.12 -11.40 1.71
C ALA A 77 -10.48 -12.10 0.40
N ALA A 78 -11.14 -13.26 0.48
CA ALA A 78 -11.75 -13.92 -0.67
C ALA A 78 -12.65 -12.93 -1.43
N PRO A 79 -12.77 -13.03 -2.78
CA PRO A 79 -13.76 -12.27 -3.55
C PRO A 79 -15.08 -12.25 -2.79
N ASP A 80 -15.67 -11.07 -2.61
CA ASP A 80 -16.98 -10.99 -1.98
C ASP A 80 -17.92 -11.74 -2.92
N GLU A 81 -18.37 -12.93 -2.51
CA GLU A 81 -19.38 -13.70 -3.22
C GLU A 81 -20.69 -12.92 -3.08
N LYS A 82 -20.79 -11.84 -3.86
CA LYS A 82 -22.05 -11.17 -4.11
C LYS A 82 -22.83 -12.12 -5.01
N ILE A 83 -23.52 -13.04 -4.33
CA ILE A 83 -24.59 -13.86 -4.87
C ILE A 83 -25.55 -12.94 -5.64
N GLY A 84 -25.72 -13.20 -6.94
CA GLY A 84 -26.91 -12.82 -7.72
C GLY A 84 -27.04 -11.37 -8.14
#